data_AF-A0AA88V4G5-F1
#
_entry.id   AF-A0AA88V4G5-F1
#
_cell.length_a   1.000
_cell.length_b   1.000
_cell.length_c   1.000
_cell.angle_alpha   90.00
_cell.angle_beta   90.00
_cell.angle_gamma   90.00
#
_symmetry.space_group_name_H-M   'P 1'
#
loop_
_entity.id
_entity.type
_entity.pdbx_description
1 polymer ?
#
loop_
_entity_poly.entity_id
_entity_poly.type
_entity_poly.pdbx_seq_one_letter_code
_entity_poly.pdbx_strand_id
1 'polypeptide(L)'
;MIFRCSPCVAGVVRTLQDVPSVQYKIQIENFSVLQRSKLEKYESSLFEACDHKWRLSLYPNGNTKRGGKGYLSLYLAIAETEALPLGWEVHINMKMLVYDHHQDKYLAFQDAIGSTKRFHHMKTEWGLRKLLALDTFSDASNGFLVEDSCIIGVELFLVRDMAKGESMSLVKDLKQNTHTWRIEGLSEKRDGALSSEQFVVGGPGGDYKWRIWLLPHGSRNVKGKFISVYLGMGVPSQVPEGGNVYAEYKLRIK
;
A
#
# COMPACT_ATOMS: atom_id res chain seq x y z
N MET A 1 7.60 -36.36 4.86
CA MET A 1 6.14 -36.11 4.90
C MET A 1 5.85 -35.03 3.86
N ILE A 2 5.19 -35.37 2.75
CA ILE A 2 4.81 -34.40 1.72
C ILE A 2 3.41 -33.92 2.08
N PHE A 3 3.28 -32.68 2.54
CA PHE A 3 1.98 -32.06 2.72
C PHE A 3 1.42 -31.74 1.33
N ARG A 4 0.45 -32.53 0.87
CA ARG A 4 -0.41 -32.12 -0.25
C ARG A 4 -1.44 -31.14 0.32
N CYS A 5 -1.31 -29.87 -0.02
CA CYS A 5 -2.42 -28.94 0.12
C CYS A 5 -3.55 -29.42 -0.81
N SER A 6 -4.66 -29.83 -0.21
CA SER A 6 -5.93 -29.95 -0.93
C SER A 6 -6.28 -28.59 -1.54
N PRO A 7 -6.85 -28.53 -2.76
CA PRO A 7 -7.33 -27.27 -3.31
C PRO A 7 -8.49 -26.80 -2.44
N CYS A 8 -8.31 -25.70 -1.71
CA CYS A 8 -9.43 -24.97 -1.12
C CYS A 8 -10.38 -24.56 -2.25
N VAL A 9 -11.66 -24.90 -2.07
CA VAL A 9 -12.71 -24.60 -3.04
C VAL A 9 -12.80 -23.08 -3.19
N ALA A 10 -12.51 -22.57 -4.39
CA ALA A 10 -12.70 -21.17 -4.73
C ALA A 10 -14.22 -20.85 -4.72
N GLY A 11 -14.70 -20.28 -3.61
CA GLY A 11 -16.07 -19.80 -3.49
C GLY A 11 -16.20 -18.35 -3.96
N VAL A 12 -17.43 -17.92 -4.28
CA VAL A 12 -17.76 -16.50 -4.47
C VAL A 12 -18.67 -16.10 -3.31
N VAL A 13 -18.29 -15.08 -2.55
CA VAL A 13 -19.11 -14.48 -1.50
C VAL A 13 -20.02 -13.43 -2.13
N ARG A 14 -21.31 -13.48 -1.78
CA ARG A 14 -22.34 -12.56 -2.23
C ARG A 14 -22.87 -11.78 -1.04
N THR A 15 -22.93 -10.46 -1.13
CA THR A 15 -23.43 -9.59 -0.04
C THR A 15 -24.30 -8.49 -0.64
N LEU A 16 -25.46 -8.23 -0.06
CA LEU A 16 -26.27 -7.06 -0.39
C LEU A 16 -25.73 -5.83 0.34
N GLN A 17 -25.56 -4.71 -0.36
CA GLN A 17 -25.00 -3.47 0.18
C GLN A 17 -25.89 -2.28 -0.16
N ASP A 18 -26.05 -1.37 0.80
CA ASP A 18 -26.68 -0.05 0.63
C ASP A 18 -25.63 0.95 0.11
N VAL A 19 -25.98 1.72 -0.92
CA VAL A 19 -25.17 2.75 -1.64
C VAL A 19 -23.64 2.53 -1.52
N PRO A 20 -23.04 1.69 -2.37
CA PRO A 20 -21.61 1.40 -2.35
C PRO A 20 -20.77 2.62 -2.72
N SER A 21 -19.49 2.61 -2.35
CA SER A 21 -18.50 3.55 -2.90
C SER A 21 -18.12 3.09 -4.31
N VAL A 22 -19.09 3.17 -5.22
CA VAL A 22 -18.94 2.70 -6.60
C VAL A 22 -17.97 3.62 -7.34
N GLN A 23 -16.74 3.17 -7.61
CA GLN A 23 -15.78 3.95 -8.40
C GLN A 23 -16.21 4.05 -9.86
N TYR A 24 -16.87 3.02 -10.39
CA TYR A 24 -17.38 3.05 -11.76
C TYR A 24 -18.61 2.16 -11.93
N LYS A 25 -19.59 2.64 -12.69
CA LYS A 25 -20.78 1.88 -13.10
C LYS A 25 -21.12 2.14 -14.56
N ILE A 26 -21.71 1.14 -15.19
CA ILE A 26 -22.33 1.20 -16.49
C ILE A 26 -23.81 0.86 -16.35
N GLN A 27 -24.65 1.65 -17.02
CA GLN A 27 -26.03 1.30 -17.28
C GLN A 27 -26.09 0.79 -18.72
N ILE A 28 -26.69 -0.38 -18.90
CA ILE A 28 -26.88 -0.98 -20.21
C ILE A 28 -28.37 -1.04 -20.45
N GLU A 29 -28.81 -0.35 -21.49
CA GLU A 29 -30.19 -0.40 -21.98
C GLU A 29 -30.27 -1.37 -23.16
N ASN A 30 -31.45 -1.93 -23.39
CA ASN A 30 -31.70 -2.92 -24.42
C ASN A 30 -30.72 -4.12 -24.31
N PHE A 31 -30.53 -4.65 -23.10
CA PHE A 31 -29.57 -5.70 -22.80
C PHE A 31 -29.78 -6.95 -23.67
N SER A 32 -31.02 -7.26 -24.00
CA SER A 32 -31.36 -8.36 -24.92
C SER A 32 -30.75 -8.20 -26.31
N VAL A 33 -30.58 -6.97 -26.80
CA VAL A 33 -29.88 -6.68 -28.07
C VAL A 33 -28.40 -6.99 -27.94
N LEU A 34 -27.78 -6.62 -26.82
CA LEU A 34 -26.39 -6.97 -26.52
C LEU A 34 -26.19 -8.50 -26.48
N GLN A 35 -27.11 -9.23 -25.85
CA GLN A 35 -27.08 -10.71 -25.81
C GLN A 35 -27.24 -11.37 -27.18
N ARG A 36 -28.07 -10.81 -28.07
CA ARG A 36 -28.30 -11.36 -29.43
C ARG A 36 -27.25 -10.91 -30.44
N SER A 37 -26.45 -9.90 -30.10
CA SER A 37 -25.40 -9.40 -30.98
C SER A 37 -24.31 -10.46 -31.23
N LYS A 38 -23.54 -10.28 -32.30
CA LYS A 38 -22.37 -11.14 -32.58
C LYS A 38 -21.16 -10.81 -31.70
N LEU A 39 -21.26 -9.80 -30.82
CA LEU A 39 -20.18 -9.40 -29.94
C LEU A 39 -20.02 -10.43 -28.82
N GLU A 40 -18.80 -10.93 -28.64
CA GLU A 40 -18.50 -11.87 -27.54
C GLU A 40 -18.57 -11.15 -26.17
N LYS A 41 -18.15 -9.89 -26.14
CA LYS A 41 -18.17 -9.02 -24.97
C LYS A 41 -18.47 -7.57 -25.33
N TYR A 42 -19.01 -6.85 -24.35
CA TYR A 42 -19.00 -5.39 -24.28
C TYR A 42 -17.78 -4.92 -23.50
N GLU A 43 -17.18 -3.82 -23.95
CA GLU A 43 -16.05 -3.16 -23.28
C GLU A 43 -16.45 -1.74 -22.89
N SER A 44 -16.25 -1.36 -21.63
CA SER A 44 -16.55 -0.01 -21.17
C SER A 44 -15.55 1.02 -21.69
N SER A 45 -15.91 2.30 -21.55
CA SER A 45 -14.94 3.39 -21.59
C SER A 45 -13.87 3.21 -20.50
N LEU A 46 -12.72 3.85 -20.69
CA LEU A 46 -11.70 3.92 -19.66
C LEU A 46 -12.21 4.75 -18.49
N PHE A 47 -11.88 4.31 -17.28
CA PHE A 47 -12.14 5.06 -16.05
C PHE A 47 -10.92 5.01 -15.13
N GLU A 48 -10.79 6.02 -14.29
CA GLU A 48 -9.65 6.16 -13.39
C GLU A 48 -10.06 5.83 -11.96
N ALA A 49 -9.26 5.01 -11.29
CA ALA A 49 -9.43 4.64 -9.89
C ALA A 49 -8.11 4.08 -9.34
N CYS A 50 -7.84 4.25 -8.05
CA CYS A 50 -6.62 3.72 -7.43
C CYS A 50 -5.33 4.13 -8.17
N ASP A 51 -5.26 5.37 -8.68
CA ASP A 51 -4.14 5.94 -9.45
C ASP A 51 -3.83 5.22 -10.79
N HIS A 52 -4.79 4.45 -11.33
CA HIS A 52 -4.62 3.70 -12.58
C HIS A 52 -5.87 3.80 -13.45
N LYS A 53 -5.71 3.55 -14.75
CA LYS A 53 -6.82 3.47 -15.71
C LYS A 53 -7.27 2.03 -15.89
N TRP A 54 -8.59 1.85 -15.94
CA TRP A 54 -9.25 0.56 -15.98
C TRP A 54 -10.32 0.51 -17.04
N ARG A 55 -10.72 -0.71 -17.40
CA ARG A 55 -11.85 -1.02 -18.27
C ARG A 55 -12.60 -2.24 -17.74
N LEU A 56 -13.93 -2.22 -17.84
CA LEU A 56 -14.76 -3.40 -17.63
C LEU A 56 -14.96 -4.16 -18.94
N SER A 57 -14.80 -5.48 -18.90
CA SER A 57 -15.16 -6.41 -19.98
C SER A 57 -16.33 -7.28 -19.52
N LEU A 58 -17.50 -7.06 -20.11
CA LEU A 58 -18.74 -7.77 -19.81
C LEU A 58 -19.05 -8.79 -20.90
N TYR A 59 -19.20 -10.06 -20.52
CA TYR A 59 -19.66 -11.12 -21.41
C TYR A 59 -21.14 -11.42 -21.11
N PRO A 60 -22.09 -10.91 -21.91
CA PRO A 60 -23.52 -10.99 -21.62
C PRO A 60 -24.07 -12.42 -21.66
N ASN A 61 -23.41 -13.32 -22.40
CA ASN A 61 -23.73 -14.76 -22.47
C ASN A 61 -22.65 -15.65 -21.81
N GLY A 62 -21.72 -15.01 -21.10
CA GLY A 62 -20.61 -15.66 -20.43
C GLY A 62 -19.39 -15.90 -21.31
N ASN A 63 -18.22 -15.89 -20.66
CA ASN A 63 -16.95 -16.18 -21.33
C ASN A 63 -16.79 -17.70 -21.50
N THR A 64 -17.22 -18.22 -22.64
CA THR A 64 -17.19 -19.67 -22.94
C THR A 64 -15.78 -20.25 -22.93
N LYS A 65 -14.79 -19.49 -23.40
CA LYS A 65 -13.37 -19.86 -23.39
C LYS A 65 -12.82 -20.08 -21.98
N ARG A 66 -13.42 -19.44 -20.96
CA ARG A 66 -13.08 -19.62 -19.53
C ARG A 66 -14.09 -20.47 -18.77
N GLY A 67 -15.06 -21.11 -19.44
CA GLY A 67 -16.07 -21.96 -18.81
C GLY A 67 -17.21 -21.20 -18.13
N GLY A 68 -17.52 -19.99 -18.60
CA GLY A 68 -18.58 -19.11 -18.10
C GLY A 68 -19.95 -19.29 -18.76
N LYS A 69 -20.14 -20.29 -19.64
CA LYS A 69 -21.41 -20.53 -20.36
C LYS A 69 -22.60 -20.61 -19.38
N GLY A 70 -23.68 -19.88 -19.67
CA GLY A 70 -24.89 -19.84 -18.84
C GLY A 70 -24.83 -18.86 -17.67
N TYR A 71 -23.75 -18.07 -17.57
CA TYR A 71 -23.57 -17.06 -16.55
C TYR A 71 -23.18 -15.74 -17.20
N LEU A 72 -23.58 -14.63 -16.59
CA LEU A 72 -22.92 -13.35 -16.81
C LEU A 72 -21.47 -13.49 -16.35
N SER A 73 -20.51 -13.04 -17.17
CA SER A 73 -19.11 -12.92 -16.74
C SER A 73 -18.67 -11.46 -16.80
N LEU A 74 -17.93 -11.03 -15.79
CA LEU A 74 -17.39 -9.67 -15.73
C LEU A 74 -15.91 -9.73 -15.36
N TYR A 75 -15.13 -8.86 -15.98
CA TYR A 75 -13.69 -8.71 -15.76
C TYR A 75 -13.30 -7.25 -15.68
N LEU A 76 -12.29 -6.98 -14.87
CA LEU A 76 -11.59 -5.71 -14.76
C LEU A 76 -10.22 -5.87 -15.41
N ALA A 77 -9.90 -5.01 -16.36
CA ALA A 77 -8.61 -4.94 -17.02
C ALA A 77 -7.94 -3.60 -16.71
N ILE A 78 -6.66 -3.62 -16.36
CA ILE A 78 -5.83 -2.42 -16.30
C ILE A 78 -5.45 -2.00 -17.72
N ALA A 79 -5.55 -0.71 -18.00
CA ALA A 79 -5.30 -0.12 -19.31
C ALA A 79 -3.99 0.69 -19.31
N GLU A 80 -3.56 1.10 -20.51
CA GLU A 80 -2.36 1.94 -20.71
C GLU A 80 -1.09 1.38 -20.05
N THR A 81 -0.97 0.05 -20.02
CA THR A 81 0.14 -0.64 -19.36
C THR A 81 1.50 -0.37 -19.99
N GLU A 82 1.54 0.15 -21.21
CA GLU A 82 2.75 0.57 -21.91
C GLU A 82 3.39 1.82 -21.30
N ALA A 83 2.59 2.66 -20.63
CA ALA A 83 3.06 3.85 -19.92
C ALA A 83 3.56 3.53 -18.50
N LEU A 84 3.34 2.29 -18.02
CA LEU A 84 3.76 1.87 -16.68
C LEU A 84 5.24 1.46 -16.67
N PRO A 85 5.97 1.68 -15.56
CA PRO A 85 7.39 1.35 -15.46
C PRO A 85 7.62 -0.16 -15.61
N LEU A 86 8.82 -0.55 -16.07
CA LEU A 86 9.19 -1.96 -16.16
C LEU A 86 9.07 -2.64 -14.78
N GLY A 87 8.40 -3.78 -14.73
CA GLY A 87 8.17 -4.51 -13.49
C GLY A 87 7.06 -3.94 -12.60
N TRP A 88 6.18 -3.09 -13.14
CA TRP A 88 5.02 -2.59 -12.41
C TRP A 88 4.14 -3.73 -11.87
N GLU A 89 3.58 -3.49 -10.68
CA GLU A 89 2.61 -4.36 -10.04
C GLU A 89 1.58 -3.53 -9.30
N VAL A 90 0.30 -3.89 -9.46
CA VAL A 90 -0.82 -3.24 -8.77
C VAL A 90 -1.64 -4.29 -8.06
N HIS A 91 -1.81 -4.11 -6.76
CA HIS A 91 -2.54 -5.04 -5.91
C HIS A 91 -3.91 -4.45 -5.57
N ILE A 92 -4.99 -5.06 -6.07
CA ILE A 92 -6.35 -4.55 -5.91
C ILE A 92 -7.24 -5.59 -5.23
N ASN A 93 -7.94 -5.18 -4.18
CA ASN A 93 -9.14 -5.86 -3.73
C ASN A 93 -10.32 -5.30 -4.52
N MET A 94 -11.07 -6.15 -5.20
CA MET A 94 -12.22 -5.73 -6.00
C MET A 94 -13.52 -6.40 -5.56
N LYS A 95 -14.63 -5.67 -5.67
CA LYS A 95 -15.98 -6.23 -5.65
C LYS A 95 -16.66 -5.91 -6.97
N MET A 96 -17.31 -6.89 -7.57
CA MET A 96 -18.16 -6.70 -8.75
C MET A 96 -19.60 -6.50 -8.27
N LEU A 97 -20.32 -5.55 -8.84
CA LEU A 97 -21.64 -5.17 -8.38
C LEU A 97 -22.68 -5.35 -9.49
N VAL A 98 -23.84 -5.89 -9.14
CA VAL A 98 -25.04 -5.88 -9.98
C VAL A 98 -26.14 -5.20 -9.18
N TYR A 99 -26.76 -4.18 -9.74
CA TYR A 99 -27.83 -3.43 -9.08
C TYR A 99 -29.13 -4.24 -9.09
N ASP A 100 -29.81 -4.27 -7.96
CA ASP A 100 -31.15 -4.80 -7.77
C ASP A 100 -32.11 -3.60 -7.72
N HIS A 101 -32.85 -3.42 -8.81
CA HIS A 101 -33.81 -2.32 -8.97
C HIS A 101 -35.02 -2.43 -8.04
N HIS A 102 -35.35 -3.64 -7.56
CA HIS A 102 -36.49 -3.85 -6.65
C HIS A 102 -36.15 -3.47 -5.21
N GLN A 103 -34.94 -3.80 -4.78
CA GLN A 103 -34.49 -3.52 -3.42
C GLN A 103 -33.79 -2.17 -3.29
N ASP A 104 -33.49 -1.48 -4.40
CA ASP A 104 -32.65 -0.29 -4.45
C ASP A 104 -31.27 -0.53 -3.78
N LYS A 105 -30.66 -1.67 -4.10
CA LYS A 105 -29.42 -2.15 -3.48
C LYS A 105 -28.48 -2.74 -4.52
N TYR A 106 -27.23 -2.95 -4.15
CA TYR A 106 -26.29 -3.69 -4.98
C TYR A 106 -26.02 -5.07 -4.41
N LEU A 107 -26.10 -6.09 -5.27
CA LEU A 107 -25.54 -7.40 -5.01
C LEU A 107 -24.04 -7.37 -5.35
N ALA A 108 -23.21 -7.41 -4.31
CA ALA A 108 -21.77 -7.43 -4.42
C ALA A 108 -21.22 -8.86 -4.47
N PHE A 109 -20.33 -9.10 -5.42
CA PHE A 109 -19.63 -10.37 -5.63
C PHE A 109 -18.15 -10.16 -5.35
N GLN A 110 -17.63 -10.95 -4.42
CA GLN A 110 -16.21 -10.97 -4.07
C GLN A 110 -15.72 -12.42 -4.07
N ASP A 111 -14.48 -12.63 -4.51
CA ASP A 111 -13.84 -13.95 -4.40
C ASP A 111 -13.68 -14.30 -2.90
N ALA A 112 -14.12 -15.50 -2.48
CA ALA A 112 -14.36 -15.85 -1.08
C ALA A 112 -13.13 -15.77 -0.17
N ILE A 113 -11.93 -15.71 -0.74
CA ILE A 113 -10.67 -15.63 0.00
C ILE A 113 -10.27 -14.16 0.24
N GLY A 114 -11.09 -13.17 -0.17
CA GLY A 114 -10.68 -11.76 -0.13
C GLY A 114 -9.36 -11.54 -0.89
N SER A 115 -9.13 -12.37 -1.92
CA SER A 115 -7.82 -12.51 -2.52
C SER A 115 -7.48 -11.28 -3.33
N THR A 116 -6.50 -10.53 -2.82
CA THR A 116 -5.84 -9.43 -3.52
C THR A 116 -5.45 -9.86 -4.92
N LYS A 117 -5.90 -9.09 -5.92
CA LYS A 117 -5.61 -9.35 -7.32
C LYS A 117 -4.36 -8.58 -7.70
N ARG A 118 -3.30 -9.34 -7.98
CA ARG A 118 -2.02 -8.81 -8.46
C ARG A 118 -2.09 -8.63 -9.97
N PHE A 119 -2.18 -7.39 -10.41
CA PHE A 119 -2.04 -7.00 -11.80
C PHE A 119 -0.56 -6.78 -12.10
N HIS A 120 -0.08 -7.34 -13.20
CA HIS A 120 1.28 -7.15 -13.71
C HIS A 120 1.31 -7.44 -15.21
N HIS A 121 2.47 -7.27 -15.85
CA HIS A 121 2.62 -7.40 -17.30
C HIS A 121 2.11 -8.73 -17.92
N MET A 122 2.14 -9.87 -17.20
CA MET A 122 1.59 -11.14 -17.70
C MET A 122 0.13 -11.38 -17.28
N LYS A 123 -0.41 -10.54 -16.40
CA LYS A 123 -1.73 -10.70 -15.81
C LYS A 123 -2.40 -9.34 -15.62
N THR A 124 -2.92 -8.79 -16.71
CA THR A 124 -3.55 -7.47 -16.77
C THR A 124 -5.07 -7.50 -16.54
N GLU A 125 -5.67 -8.70 -16.43
CA GLU A 125 -7.12 -8.86 -16.29
C GLU A 125 -7.47 -9.90 -15.22
N TRP A 126 -8.43 -9.53 -14.38
CA TRP A 126 -9.01 -10.38 -13.34
C TRP A 126 -10.53 -10.25 -13.32
N GLY A 127 -11.23 -11.32 -12.97
CA GLY A 127 -12.68 -11.27 -12.87
C GLY A 127 -13.36 -12.57 -12.53
N LEU A 128 -14.69 -12.56 -12.64
CA LEU A 128 -15.55 -13.67 -12.28
C LEU A 128 -16.20 -14.25 -13.54
N ARG A 129 -15.72 -15.42 -13.96
CA ARG A 129 -16.29 -16.17 -15.09
C ARG A 129 -17.74 -16.62 -14.87
N LYS A 130 -18.16 -16.78 -13.62
CA LYS A 130 -19.52 -17.18 -13.23
C LYS A 130 -20.02 -16.20 -12.18
N LEU A 131 -20.23 -14.94 -12.59
CA LEU A 131 -20.67 -13.87 -11.70
C LEU A 131 -22.09 -14.17 -11.21
N LEU A 132 -23.04 -14.19 -12.13
CA LEU A 132 -24.46 -14.41 -11.87
C LEU A 132 -25.04 -15.32 -12.95
N ALA A 133 -25.85 -16.32 -12.57
CA ALA A 133 -26.49 -17.20 -13.54
C ALA A 133 -27.47 -16.39 -14.40
N LEU A 134 -27.52 -16.68 -15.69
CA LEU A 134 -28.39 -15.91 -16.61
C LEU A 134 -29.87 -16.07 -16.25
N ASP A 135 -30.29 -17.27 -15.82
CA ASP A 135 -31.67 -17.52 -15.40
C ASP A 135 -32.05 -16.64 -14.20
N THR A 136 -31.16 -16.53 -13.20
CA THR A 136 -31.36 -15.64 -12.05
C THR A 136 -31.33 -14.16 -12.45
N PHE A 137 -30.42 -13.77 -13.34
CA PHE A 137 -30.29 -12.40 -13.80
C PHE A 137 -31.50 -11.92 -14.62
N SER A 138 -32.07 -12.81 -15.44
CA SER A 138 -33.14 -12.48 -16.39
C SER A 138 -34.53 -12.66 -15.79
N ASP A 139 -34.64 -13.38 -14.68
CA ASP A 139 -35.87 -13.50 -13.92
C ASP A 139 -36.22 -12.16 -13.27
N ALA A 140 -37.28 -11.54 -13.81
CA ALA A 140 -37.76 -10.24 -13.40
C ALA A 140 -38.04 -10.15 -11.88
N SER A 141 -38.39 -11.25 -11.22
CA SER A 141 -38.64 -11.24 -9.76
C SER A 141 -37.41 -10.88 -8.93
N ASN A 142 -36.20 -11.12 -9.46
CA ASN A 142 -34.94 -10.83 -8.79
C ASN A 142 -34.45 -9.38 -8.99
N GLY A 143 -35.09 -8.59 -9.86
CA GLY A 143 -34.82 -7.15 -9.98
C GLY A 143 -33.49 -6.74 -10.65
N PHE A 144 -32.70 -7.68 -11.19
CA PHE A 144 -31.39 -7.36 -11.81
C PHE A 144 -31.47 -6.85 -13.26
N LEU A 145 -32.54 -7.23 -13.98
CA LEU A 145 -32.84 -6.80 -15.33
C LEU A 145 -34.30 -6.33 -15.37
N VAL A 146 -34.50 -5.01 -15.42
CA VAL A 146 -35.82 -4.38 -15.41
C VAL A 146 -35.95 -3.50 -16.65
N GLU A 147 -37.05 -3.62 -17.39
CA GLU A 147 -37.27 -2.90 -18.66
C GLU A 147 -36.10 -3.07 -19.65
N ASP A 148 -35.61 -4.30 -19.76
CA ASP A 148 -34.43 -4.67 -20.57
C ASP A 148 -33.17 -3.83 -20.27
N SER A 149 -33.08 -3.31 -19.05
CA SER A 149 -31.99 -2.47 -18.59
C SER A 149 -31.37 -3.01 -17.30
N CYS A 150 -30.05 -2.89 -17.18
CA CYS A 150 -29.32 -3.31 -15.99
C CYS A 150 -28.19 -2.34 -15.65
N ILE A 151 -27.78 -2.33 -14.38
CA ILE A 151 -26.65 -1.54 -13.91
C ILE A 151 -25.60 -2.46 -13.29
N ILE A 152 -24.38 -2.34 -13.81
CA ILE A 152 -23.22 -3.12 -13.36
C ILE A 152 -22.14 -2.15 -12.89
N GLY A 153 -21.50 -2.46 -11.79
CA GLY A 153 -20.45 -1.62 -11.22
C GLY A 153 -19.27 -2.41 -10.66
N VAL A 154 -18.29 -1.67 -10.18
CA VAL A 154 -17.13 -2.23 -9.50
C VAL A 154 -16.73 -1.34 -8.32
N GLU A 155 -16.35 -1.99 -7.22
CA GLU A 155 -15.61 -1.34 -6.14
C GLU A 155 -14.14 -1.75 -6.17
N LEU A 156 -13.22 -0.80 -6.11
CA LEU A 156 -11.77 -1.03 -6.12
C LEU A 156 -11.10 -0.49 -4.85
N PHE A 157 -10.27 -1.31 -4.23
CA PHE A 157 -9.50 -0.95 -3.05
C PHE A 157 -8.03 -1.26 -3.32
N LEU A 158 -7.20 -0.21 -3.40
CA LEU A 158 -5.76 -0.34 -3.56
C LEU A 158 -5.14 -0.94 -2.29
N VAL A 159 -4.47 -2.07 -2.46
CA VAL A 159 -3.65 -2.68 -1.41
C VAL A 159 -2.23 -2.15 -1.61
N ARG A 160 -1.87 -1.12 -0.86
CA ARG A 160 -0.47 -0.69 -0.76
C ARG A 160 0.22 -1.65 0.21
N ASP A 161 1.36 -2.22 -0.18
CA ASP A 161 2.27 -2.87 0.76
C ASP A 161 2.81 -1.80 1.72
N MET A 162 2.02 -1.48 2.75
CA MET A 162 2.40 -0.56 3.82
C MET A 162 3.20 -1.28 4.89
N ALA A 163 4.10 -2.18 4.51
CA ALA A 163 5.15 -2.61 5.42
C ALA A 163 6.02 -1.37 5.69
N LYS A 164 5.67 -0.61 6.72
CA LYS A 164 6.54 0.43 7.30
C LYS A 164 7.72 -0.30 7.91
N GLY A 165 8.74 -0.56 7.09
CA GLY A 165 10.01 -1.10 7.52
C GLY A 165 10.93 0.03 7.95
N GLU A 166 11.61 -0.17 9.08
CA GLU A 166 12.71 0.69 9.50
C GLU A 166 14.03 0.01 9.11
N SER A 167 14.94 0.76 8.49
CA SER A 167 16.28 0.26 8.14
C SER A 167 17.28 0.83 9.14
N MET A 168 17.95 -0.06 9.87
CA MET A 168 19.04 0.28 10.78
C MET A 168 20.35 -0.20 10.18
N SER A 169 21.33 0.68 10.12
CA SER A 169 22.67 0.38 9.65
C SER A 169 23.67 0.51 10.81
N LEU A 170 24.53 -0.49 10.97
CA LEU A 170 25.57 -0.55 12.00
C LEU A 170 26.94 -0.50 11.32
N VAL A 171 27.83 0.36 11.81
CA VAL A 171 29.24 0.37 11.38
C VAL A 171 30.08 -0.43 12.36
N LYS A 172 30.76 -1.45 11.86
CA LYS A 172 31.64 -2.31 12.67
C LYS A 172 33.01 -1.70 12.89
N ASP A 173 33.56 -0.99 11.89
CA ASP A 173 34.96 -0.54 11.90
C ASP A 173 35.07 0.97 11.65
N LEU A 174 35.14 1.73 12.74
CA LEU A 174 35.37 3.17 12.71
C LEU A 174 36.87 3.46 12.65
N LYS A 175 37.35 3.99 11.52
CA LYS A 175 38.70 4.58 11.44
C LYS A 175 38.69 5.93 12.17
N GLN A 176 39.64 6.16 13.08
CA GLN A 176 39.72 7.37 13.94
C GLN A 176 38.50 7.60 14.86
N ASN A 177 38.19 6.61 15.70
CA ASN A 177 37.05 6.65 16.65
C ASN A 177 37.34 7.36 17.99
N THR A 178 38.50 8.01 18.13
CA THR A 178 38.93 8.64 19.38
C THR A 178 39.19 10.11 19.15
N HIS A 179 38.51 10.96 19.92
CA HIS A 179 38.74 12.41 19.95
C HIS A 179 39.16 12.83 21.35
N THR A 180 40.16 13.72 21.44
CA THR A 180 40.68 14.25 22.71
C THR A 180 40.56 15.76 22.69
N TRP A 181 39.77 16.29 23.62
CA TRP A 181 39.59 17.73 23.82
C TRP A 181 40.36 18.17 25.06
N ARG A 182 41.28 19.12 24.91
CA ARG A 182 42.08 19.69 26.00
C ARG A 182 41.50 21.01 26.47
N ILE A 183 41.34 21.16 27.78
CA ILE A 183 40.77 22.37 28.39
C ILE A 183 41.80 22.98 29.33
N GLU A 184 42.17 24.22 29.04
CA GLU A 184 43.05 25.02 29.90
C GLU A 184 42.21 25.93 30.81
N GLY A 185 42.70 26.14 32.05
CA GLY A 185 42.06 27.04 33.01
C GLY A 185 40.67 26.60 33.46
N LEU A 186 40.39 25.30 33.56
CA LEU A 186 39.06 24.79 33.94
C LEU A 186 38.57 25.35 35.30
N SER A 187 39.50 25.55 36.25
CA SER A 187 39.23 26.13 37.58
C SER A 187 38.86 27.61 37.57
N GLU A 188 39.17 28.33 36.49
CA GLU A 188 38.91 29.77 36.36
C GLU A 188 37.58 30.07 35.67
N LYS A 189 36.99 29.09 34.98
CA LYS A 189 35.74 29.23 34.22
C LYS A 189 34.55 28.88 35.11
N ARG A 190 33.86 29.91 35.61
CA ARG A 190 32.87 29.74 36.69
C ARG A 190 31.45 29.48 36.25
N ASP A 191 31.04 29.77 35.02
CA ASP A 191 29.66 29.54 34.60
C ASP A 191 29.51 29.26 33.10
N GLY A 192 28.67 28.26 32.76
CA GLY A 192 28.30 27.92 31.39
C GLY A 192 28.75 26.52 30.93
N ALA A 193 28.05 25.98 29.92
CA ALA A 193 28.47 24.76 29.24
C ALA A 193 29.63 25.08 28.29
N LEU A 194 30.77 24.46 28.52
CA LEU A 194 31.89 24.48 27.58
C LEU A 194 31.62 23.46 26.47
N SER A 195 32.11 23.76 25.28
CA SER A 195 31.86 22.92 24.12
C SER A 195 33.13 22.77 23.30
N SER A 196 33.48 21.54 22.90
CA SER A 196 34.63 21.29 22.02
C SER A 196 34.41 21.87 20.63
N GLU A 197 35.48 21.87 19.84
CA GLU A 197 35.38 21.92 18.39
C GLU A 197 34.50 20.78 17.85
N GLN A 198 33.96 20.96 16.64
CA GLN A 198 33.29 19.87 15.94
C GLN A 198 34.34 18.90 15.41
N PHE A 199 34.13 17.61 15.62
CA PHE A 199 34.94 16.56 15.04
C PHE A 199 34.06 15.59 14.27
N VAL A 200 34.64 15.00 13.23
CA VAL A 200 33.92 14.11 12.32
C VAL A 200 34.20 12.68 12.73
N VAL A 201 33.13 11.89 12.87
CA VAL A 201 33.22 10.44 12.99
C VAL A 201 32.35 9.87 11.86
N GLY A 202 32.97 9.07 11.00
CA GLY A 202 32.27 8.40 9.91
C GLY A 202 31.20 7.46 10.46
N GLY A 203 30.04 7.42 9.82
CA GLY A 203 28.94 6.53 10.17
C GLY A 203 28.28 5.95 8.93
N PRO A 204 27.29 5.07 9.10
CA PRO A 204 26.59 4.53 7.96
C PRO A 204 25.72 5.65 7.37
N GLY A 205 25.93 5.96 6.09
CA GLY A 205 25.27 7.09 5.43
C GLY A 205 26.10 8.38 5.37
N GLY A 206 27.31 8.40 5.92
CA GLY A 206 28.27 9.49 5.74
C GLY A 206 28.93 9.97 7.04
N ASP A 207 29.56 11.12 6.94
CA ASP A 207 30.33 11.74 8.02
C ASP A 207 29.43 12.56 8.96
N TYR A 208 29.37 12.16 10.23
CA TYR A 208 28.60 12.86 11.25
C TYR A 208 29.50 13.77 12.07
N LYS A 209 29.03 14.99 12.33
CA LYS A 209 29.74 15.96 13.15
C LYS A 209 29.29 15.83 14.60
N TRP A 210 30.24 15.61 15.48
CA TRP A 210 30.03 15.44 16.92
C TRP A 210 30.67 16.58 17.70
N ARG A 211 30.18 16.79 18.93
CA ARG A 211 30.76 17.73 19.89
C ARG A 211 30.68 17.13 21.29
N ILE A 212 31.67 17.47 22.12
CA ILE A 212 31.65 17.18 23.55
C ILE A 212 31.22 18.45 24.29
N TRP A 213 30.25 18.32 25.20
CA TRP A 213 29.89 19.38 26.14
C TRP A 213 30.35 19.04 27.54
N LEU A 214 30.94 20.02 28.22
CA LEU A 214 31.37 19.92 29.60
C LEU A 214 30.64 20.98 30.44
N LEU A 215 30.01 20.54 31.52
CA LEU A 215 29.49 21.43 32.56
C LEU A 215 30.37 21.23 33.80
N PRO A 216 31.29 22.18 34.11
CA PRO A 216 32.23 22.07 35.22
C PRO A 216 31.55 21.94 36.59
N HIS A 217 30.34 22.48 36.71
CA HIS A 217 29.52 22.41 37.93
C HIS A 217 28.31 21.50 37.77
N GLY A 218 28.30 20.61 36.78
CA GLY A 218 27.25 19.61 36.63
C GLY A 218 25.92 20.16 36.08
N SER A 219 25.03 19.26 35.67
CA SER A 219 23.72 19.63 35.12
C SER A 219 22.58 19.36 36.11
N ARG A 220 21.47 20.10 35.95
CA ARG A 220 20.19 19.85 36.63
C ARG A 220 20.36 19.57 38.15
N ASN A 221 19.96 18.38 38.59
CA ASN A 221 19.84 17.98 40.00
C ASN A 221 21.19 17.66 40.66
N VAL A 222 22.30 17.67 39.90
CA VAL A 222 23.66 17.41 40.42
C VAL A 222 24.55 18.65 40.38
N LYS A 223 23.95 19.83 40.16
CA LYS A 223 24.67 21.09 40.08
C LYS A 223 25.48 21.38 41.35
N GLY A 224 26.74 21.74 41.21
CA GLY A 224 27.68 22.08 42.28
C GLY A 224 28.39 20.89 42.96
N LYS A 225 28.03 19.64 42.62
CA LYS A 225 28.59 18.44 43.27
C LYS A 225 29.48 17.60 42.35
N PHE A 226 29.19 17.61 41.05
CA PHE A 226 29.89 16.79 40.06
C PHE A 226 30.11 17.58 38.77
N ILE A 227 31.05 17.10 37.96
CA ILE A 227 31.22 17.53 36.57
C ILE A 227 30.28 16.67 35.70
N SER A 228 29.67 17.27 34.67
CA SER A 228 28.89 16.52 33.68
C SER A 228 29.50 16.64 32.30
N VAL A 229 29.68 15.52 31.60
CA VAL A 229 30.22 15.44 30.24
C VAL A 229 29.19 14.77 29.34
N TYR A 230 28.95 15.34 28.16
CA TYR A 230 28.01 14.83 27.17
C TYR A 230 28.67 14.72 25.80
N LEU A 231 28.35 13.67 25.06
CA LEU A 231 28.60 13.56 23.63
C LEU A 231 27.28 13.74 22.89
N GLY A 232 27.31 14.42 21.76
CA GLY A 232 26.14 14.52 20.89
C GLY A 232 26.43 15.22 19.58
N MET A 233 25.40 15.32 18.75
CA MET A 233 25.49 15.82 17.38
C MET A 233 25.77 17.32 17.35
N GLY A 234 26.84 17.70 16.67
CA GLY A 234 27.20 19.10 16.43
C GLY A 234 26.30 19.81 15.42
N VAL A 235 25.62 19.06 14.54
CA VAL A 235 24.68 19.58 13.54
C VAL A 235 23.44 18.68 13.46
N PRO A 236 22.38 18.96 14.25
CA PRO A 236 21.16 18.13 14.30
C PRO A 236 20.45 17.97 12.95
N SER A 237 20.57 18.95 12.05
CA SER A 237 19.98 18.91 10.70
C SER A 237 20.65 17.93 9.74
N GLN A 238 21.73 17.24 10.14
CA GLN A 238 22.30 16.13 9.36
C GLN A 238 21.45 14.85 9.46
N VAL A 239 20.49 14.78 10.40
CA VAL A 239 19.58 13.64 10.51
C VAL A 239 18.36 13.89 9.61
N PRO A 240 18.08 13.00 8.64
CA PRO A 240 16.85 13.09 7.85
C PRO A 240 15.61 13.10 8.75
N GLU A 241 14.53 13.72 8.28
CA GLU A 241 13.28 13.79 9.03
C GLU A 241 12.74 12.38 9.34
N GLY A 242 12.52 12.09 10.62
CA GLY A 242 12.16 10.75 11.12
C GLY A 242 13.33 9.79 11.39
N GLY A 243 14.57 10.22 11.13
CA GLY A 243 15.78 9.44 11.44
C GLY A 243 16.24 9.58 12.88
N ASN A 244 16.96 8.57 13.38
CA ASN A 244 17.66 8.60 14.68
C ASN A 244 19.12 8.20 14.48
N VAL A 245 20.04 8.88 15.19
CA VAL A 245 21.47 8.51 15.23
C VAL A 245 21.80 8.03 16.63
N TYR A 246 22.27 6.78 16.73
CA TYR A 246 22.73 6.18 17.98
C TYR A 246 24.25 6.08 17.97
N ALA A 247 24.88 6.37 19.11
CA ALA A 247 26.31 6.20 19.29
C ALA A 247 26.60 5.47 20.60
N GLU A 248 27.39 4.41 20.51
CA GLU A 248 28.03 3.79 21.66
C GLU A 248 29.39 4.46 21.86
N TYR A 249 29.66 4.96 23.08
CA TYR A 249 30.88 5.71 23.34
C TYR A 249 31.38 5.49 24.77
N LYS A 250 32.69 5.71 24.98
CA LYS A 250 33.33 5.69 26.29
C LYS A 250 34.02 7.02 26.55
N LEU A 251 33.48 7.81 27.48
CA LEU A 251 34.13 9.04 27.94
C LEU A 251 35.17 8.71 29.01
N ARG A 252 36.33 9.38 28.93
CA ARG A 252 37.39 9.30 29.94
C ARG A 252 37.92 10.71 30.20
N ILE A 253 38.02 11.07 31.47
CA ILE A 253 38.72 12.27 31.93
C ILE A 253 40.08 11.80 32.44
N LYS A 254 41.15 12.49 32.04
CA LYS A 254 42.53 12.22 32.47
C LYS A 254 43.12 13.47 33.10
#